data_AF-A0AAN9UE34-F1
#
_entry.id   AF-A0AAN9UE34-F1
#
_cell.length_a   1.000
_cell.length_b   1.000
_cell.length_c   1.000
_cell.angle_alpha   90.00
_cell.angle_beta   90.00
_cell.angle_gamma   90.00
#
_symmetry.space_group_name_H-M   'P 1'
#
loop_
_entity.id
_entity.type
_entity.pdbx_description
1 polymer ?
#
loop_
_entity_poly.entity_id
_entity_poly.type
_entity_poly.pdbx_seq_one_letter_code
_entity_poly.pdbx_strand_id
1 'polypeptide(L)'
;MPGIDGILGLGIQDNSGLGLLWALHDERLLTNPVFGVYTPPGRATGGELTIGGVDDAKFEGQLTWLDLDPLSLDHDSWAMDVQTIFISGKQLLVTSDDSGAKVPYPQSLSVLDTGTSFLMAPDYETARDIYAQISPKIYQIDPVGTWGALCSDMKTITPYLTFLLSYDGSKQLNVTIPSSSFNLGPYPGLEGICQAVINNYQTPQVNDDGRGIWIGGSPLLKNYYTAWDGLDLRVGFAALTSASSSSSTPPHGSSAHSGGSQAC
;
A
#
# COMPACT_ATOMS: atom_id res chain seq x y z
N MET A 1 -17.45 -7.12 -6.39
CA MET A 1 -16.85 -7.63 -5.14
C MET A 1 -17.91 -8.43 -4.42
N PRO A 2 -17.90 -9.77 -4.47
CA PRO A 2 -18.86 -10.55 -3.68
C PRO A 2 -18.60 -10.33 -2.19
N GLY A 3 -19.64 -10.03 -1.43
CA GLY A 3 -19.57 -9.91 0.04
C GLY A 3 -19.24 -8.53 0.61
N ILE A 4 -19.35 -7.45 -0.18
CA ILE A 4 -19.24 -6.06 0.32
C ILE A 4 -20.55 -5.33 -0.01
N ASP A 5 -21.27 -4.89 1.02
CA ASP A 5 -22.56 -4.23 0.90
C ASP A 5 -22.47 -2.69 0.83
N GLY A 6 -21.34 -2.12 1.26
CA GLY A 6 -21.16 -0.68 1.34
C GLY A 6 -19.70 -0.26 1.50
N ILE A 7 -19.49 1.06 1.55
CA ILE A 7 -18.19 1.70 1.69
C ILE A 7 -18.21 2.55 2.96
N LEU A 8 -17.18 2.40 3.79
CA LEU A 8 -16.93 3.26 4.94
C LEU A 8 -15.76 4.19 4.60
N GLY A 9 -16.06 5.46 4.34
CA GLY A 9 -15.04 6.49 4.10
C GLY A 9 -14.33 6.88 5.40
N LEU A 10 -13.00 6.80 5.40
CA LEU A 10 -12.12 7.22 6.49
C LEU A 10 -11.18 8.34 6.01
N GLY A 11 -11.74 9.35 5.34
CA GLY A 11 -11.01 10.50 4.83
C GLY A 11 -10.55 11.45 5.94
N ILE A 12 -9.83 12.49 5.54
CA ILE A 12 -9.54 13.65 6.40
C ILE A 12 -10.86 14.39 6.68
N GLN A 13 -10.87 15.24 7.71
CA GLN A 13 -12.07 16.00 8.04
C GLN A 13 -12.54 16.77 6.83
N ASP A 14 -13.68 16.38 6.30
CA ASP A 14 -14.33 17.12 5.23
C ASP A 14 -15.14 18.28 5.81
N ASN A 15 -15.48 19.23 4.95
CA ASN A 15 -16.39 20.31 5.31
C ASN A 15 -17.85 19.83 5.50
N SER A 16 -18.13 18.53 5.33
CA SER A 16 -19.48 17.96 5.44
C SER A 16 -19.82 17.56 6.87
N GLY A 17 -18.82 17.22 7.70
CA GLY A 17 -19.00 16.86 9.10
C GLY A 17 -19.60 15.46 9.30
N LEU A 18 -19.50 14.57 8.31
CA LEU A 18 -20.23 13.29 8.28
C LEU A 18 -19.34 12.02 8.32
N GLY A 19 -18.03 12.16 8.50
CA GLY A 19 -17.12 11.00 8.63
C GLY A 19 -17.28 10.29 9.98
N LEU A 20 -17.37 8.95 10.00
CA LEU A 20 -17.55 8.17 11.24
C LEU A 20 -16.50 8.49 12.31
N LEU A 21 -15.23 8.57 11.91
CA LEU A 21 -14.12 8.88 12.84
C LEU A 21 -14.28 10.26 13.47
N TRP A 22 -14.64 11.26 12.67
CA TRP A 22 -14.84 12.63 13.11
C TRP A 22 -16.07 12.75 14.00
N ALA A 23 -17.18 12.10 13.64
CA ALA A 23 -18.39 12.06 14.46
C ALA A 23 -18.12 11.43 15.85
N LEU A 24 -17.36 10.33 15.91
CA LEU A 24 -16.99 9.71 17.18
C LEU A 24 -16.04 10.60 18.01
N HIS A 25 -15.16 11.36 17.36
CA HIS A 25 -14.29 12.32 18.03
C HIS A 25 -15.07 13.53 18.57
N ASP A 26 -15.99 14.10 17.77
CA ASP A 26 -16.83 15.24 18.15
C ASP A 26 -17.75 14.91 19.33
N GLU A 27 -18.28 13.68 19.37
CA GLU A 27 -19.05 13.13 20.51
C GLU A 27 -18.16 12.71 21.70
N ARG A 28 -16.85 12.94 21.64
CA ARG A 28 -15.86 12.64 22.68
C ARG A 28 -15.79 11.15 23.05
N LEU A 29 -16.15 10.27 22.12
CA LEU A 29 -16.00 8.83 22.25
C LEU A 29 -14.59 8.36 21.88
N LEU A 30 -13.88 9.14 21.04
CA LEU A 30 -12.45 8.94 20.74
C LEU A 30 -11.63 10.13 21.23
N THR A 31 -10.52 9.87 21.89
CA THR A 31 -9.57 10.92 22.28
C THR A 31 -8.98 11.60 21.05
N ASN A 32 -8.62 10.84 20.01
CA ASN A 32 -8.13 11.35 18.74
C ASN A 32 -8.79 10.56 17.59
N PRO A 33 -9.09 11.18 16.44
CA PRO A 33 -9.61 10.52 15.23
C PRO A 33 -8.47 9.80 14.47
N VAL A 34 -7.71 8.97 15.19
CA VAL A 34 -6.63 8.14 14.64
C VAL A 34 -7.18 6.75 14.32
N PHE A 35 -6.76 6.16 13.22
CA PHE A 35 -7.03 4.76 12.93
C PHE A 35 -5.81 4.02 12.43
N GLY A 36 -5.79 2.71 12.69
CA GLY A 36 -4.74 1.79 12.30
C GLY A 36 -5.27 0.71 11.36
N VAL A 37 -4.50 0.38 10.32
CA VAL A 37 -4.87 -0.66 9.35
C VAL A 37 -3.80 -1.74 9.33
N TYR A 38 -4.24 -2.97 9.59
CA TYR A 38 -3.43 -4.18 9.50
C TYR A 38 -4.10 -5.14 8.52
N THR A 39 -3.48 -5.36 7.35
CA THR A 39 -4.01 -6.29 6.33
C THR A 39 -2.90 -7.20 5.79
N PRO A 40 -2.41 -8.17 6.58
CA PRO A 40 -1.22 -8.94 6.24
C PRO A 40 -1.38 -9.67 4.89
N PRO A 41 -0.37 -9.59 3.99
CA PRO A 41 -0.47 -10.13 2.65
C PRO A 41 -0.61 -11.66 2.68
N GLY A 42 -1.34 -12.20 1.70
CA GLY A 42 -1.51 -13.65 1.55
C GLY A 42 -2.47 -14.29 2.55
N ARG A 43 -3.20 -13.50 3.34
CA ARG A 43 -4.24 -13.99 4.27
C ARG A 43 -5.62 -13.49 3.84
N ALA A 44 -6.59 -14.40 3.79
CA ALA A 44 -7.99 -14.06 3.53
C ALA A 44 -8.70 -13.50 4.78
N THR A 45 -8.15 -13.74 5.97
CA THR A 45 -8.72 -13.36 7.26
C THR A 45 -7.64 -12.83 8.20
N GLY A 46 -8.07 -12.19 9.29
CA GLY A 46 -7.16 -11.67 10.32
C GLY A 46 -6.61 -10.28 10.01
N GLY A 47 -7.18 -9.58 9.02
CA GLY A 47 -7.04 -8.13 8.95
C GLY A 47 -7.78 -7.46 10.09
N GLU A 48 -7.34 -6.27 10.46
CA GLU A 48 -7.87 -5.50 11.59
C GLU A 48 -7.87 -4.00 11.27
N LEU A 49 -8.91 -3.32 11.74
CA LEU A 49 -9.04 -1.87 11.75
C LEU A 49 -9.11 -1.43 13.22
N THR A 50 -8.10 -0.70 13.66
CA THR A 50 -8.05 -0.10 15.00
C THR A 50 -8.64 1.30 14.91
N ILE A 51 -9.64 1.64 15.73
CA ILE A 51 -10.30 2.95 15.76
C ILE A 51 -9.96 3.65 17.07
N GLY A 52 -9.54 4.92 17.00
CA GLY A 52 -9.17 5.74 18.17
C GLY A 52 -7.71 5.63 18.60
N GLY A 53 -6.86 5.00 17.80
CA GLY A 53 -5.45 4.80 18.17
C GLY A 53 -4.71 3.82 17.26
N VAL A 54 -3.65 3.25 17.84
CA VAL A 54 -2.70 2.36 17.19
C VAL A 54 -2.61 1.06 17.98
N ASP A 55 -2.56 -0.09 17.30
CA ASP A 55 -2.28 -1.39 17.92
C ASP A 55 -0.80 -1.77 17.74
N ASP A 56 -0.01 -1.49 18.77
CA ASP A 56 1.43 -1.78 18.83
C ASP A 56 1.75 -3.30 18.78
N ALA A 57 0.76 -4.19 18.95
CA ALA A 57 0.97 -5.63 18.84
C ALA A 57 1.10 -6.11 17.37
N LYS A 58 0.76 -5.25 16.39
CA LYS A 58 0.70 -5.62 14.96
C LYS A 58 1.98 -5.30 14.18
N PHE A 59 2.92 -4.58 14.76
CA PHE A 59 4.16 -4.20 14.11
C PHE A 59 5.37 -4.28 15.04
N GLU A 60 6.56 -4.32 14.44
CA GLU A 60 7.83 -4.31 15.15
C GLU A 60 8.40 -2.89 15.20
N GLY A 61 9.00 -2.52 16.34
CA GLY A 61 9.66 -1.23 16.50
C GLY A 61 8.69 -0.08 16.74
N GLN A 62 8.90 1.04 16.05
CA GLN A 62 8.10 2.27 16.19
C GLN A 62 7.57 2.70 14.83
N LEU A 63 6.42 3.37 14.83
CA LEU A 63 5.91 4.03 13.63
C LEU A 63 6.86 5.14 13.18
N THR A 64 7.21 5.11 11.90
CA THR A 64 7.79 6.27 11.23
C THR A 64 6.66 7.14 10.73
N TRP A 65 6.40 8.23 11.45
CA TRP A 65 5.39 9.23 11.10
C TRP A 65 5.93 10.21 10.09
N LEU A 66 5.26 10.29 8.94
CA LEU A 66 5.52 11.25 7.88
C LEU A 66 4.34 12.20 7.74
N ASP A 67 4.64 13.49 7.64
CA ASP A 67 3.64 14.52 7.47
C ASP A 67 3.05 14.45 6.06
N LEU A 68 1.76 14.74 5.96
CA LEU A 68 1.02 14.80 4.70
C LEU A 68 1.29 16.13 3.99
N ASP A 69 1.03 16.16 2.69
CA ASP A 69 0.98 17.41 1.95
C ASP A 69 -0.26 18.24 2.40
N PRO A 70 -0.15 19.57 2.59
CA PRO A 70 -1.28 20.43 2.94
C PRO A 70 -2.52 20.32 2.02
N LEU A 71 -2.33 19.95 0.74
CA LEU A 71 -3.42 19.68 -0.22
C LEU A 71 -4.37 18.56 0.25
N SER A 72 -3.93 17.77 1.22
CA SER A 72 -4.76 16.76 1.89
C SER A 72 -6.04 17.37 2.49
N LEU A 73 -5.96 18.60 3.01
CA LEU A 73 -7.13 19.33 3.53
C LEU A 73 -8.03 19.87 2.41
N ASP A 74 -7.45 20.32 1.30
CA ASP A 74 -8.21 20.91 0.19
C ASP A 74 -8.99 19.85 -0.60
N HIS A 75 -8.55 18.59 -0.53
CA HIS A 75 -9.10 17.47 -1.30
C HIS A 75 -9.66 16.33 -0.44
N ASP A 76 -9.78 16.52 0.88
CA ASP A 76 -10.28 15.51 1.83
C ASP A 76 -9.57 14.14 1.68
N SER A 77 -8.27 14.16 1.38
CA SER A 77 -7.52 12.98 0.92
C SER A 77 -6.20 12.80 1.66
N TRP A 78 -5.73 11.57 1.80
CA TRP A 78 -4.45 11.27 2.46
C TRP A 78 -3.30 11.37 1.45
N ALA A 79 -2.90 12.59 1.11
CA ALA A 79 -1.90 12.86 0.08
C ALA A 79 -0.49 13.00 0.67
N MET A 80 0.45 12.23 0.14
CA MET A 80 1.86 12.28 0.53
C MET A 80 2.75 12.68 -0.64
N ASP A 81 3.81 13.41 -0.33
CA ASP A 81 4.88 13.68 -1.27
C ASP A 81 5.73 12.43 -1.57
N VAL A 82 5.86 12.15 -2.86
CA VAL A 82 6.78 11.17 -3.42
C VAL A 82 7.95 11.91 -4.04
N GLN A 83 9.12 11.77 -3.41
CA GLN A 83 10.35 12.44 -3.81
C GLN A 83 10.95 11.82 -5.06
N THR A 84 10.95 10.48 -5.11
CA THR A 84 11.38 9.73 -6.28
C THR A 84 10.90 8.29 -6.20
N ILE A 85 10.98 7.57 -7.32
CA ILE A 85 10.55 6.18 -7.46
C ILE A 85 11.75 5.36 -7.96
N PHE A 86 11.90 4.14 -7.44
CA PHE A 86 12.93 3.19 -7.88
C PHE A 86 12.30 1.91 -8.41
N ILE A 87 12.82 1.43 -9.54
CA ILE A 87 12.53 0.11 -10.10
C ILE A 87 13.75 -0.78 -9.84
N SER A 88 13.59 -1.79 -8.99
CA SER A 88 14.66 -2.72 -8.63
C SER A 88 15.97 -2.01 -8.20
N GLY A 89 15.83 -0.92 -7.43
CA GLY A 89 16.94 -0.12 -6.92
C GLY A 89 17.52 0.92 -7.90
N LYS A 90 17.01 1.01 -9.14
CA LYS A 90 17.39 2.04 -10.11
C LYS A 90 16.35 3.15 -10.12
N GLN A 91 16.79 4.40 -10.09
CA GLN A 91 15.89 5.55 -10.13
C GLN A 91 15.06 5.52 -11.43
N LEU A 92 13.77 5.78 -11.30
CA LEU A 92 12.84 5.86 -12.42
C LEU A 92 13.24 7.01 -13.34
N LEU A 93 13.42 6.69 -14.62
CA LEU A 93 13.57 7.68 -15.67
C LEU A 93 12.31 7.75 -16.54
N VAL A 94 11.88 8.96 -16.88
CA VAL A 94 10.78 9.22 -17.82
C VAL A 94 11.27 10.05 -18.99
N THR A 95 10.48 10.06 -20.06
CA THR A 95 10.76 10.86 -21.25
C THR A 95 10.44 12.33 -20.96
N SER A 96 11.41 13.23 -21.13
CA SER A 96 11.24 14.65 -20.76
C SER A 96 10.32 15.45 -21.67
N ASP A 97 10.26 15.07 -22.95
CA ASP A 97 9.63 15.81 -24.05
C ASP A 97 9.81 15.03 -25.38
N ASP A 98 9.44 15.66 -26.50
CA ASP A 98 9.56 15.11 -27.86
C ASP A 98 11.00 14.76 -28.27
N SER A 99 12.02 15.18 -27.50
CA SER A 99 13.43 14.84 -27.77
C SER A 99 13.75 13.36 -27.53
N GLY A 100 12.89 12.64 -26.79
CA GLY A 100 13.12 11.26 -26.39
C GLY A 100 14.17 11.10 -25.28
N ALA A 101 14.71 12.20 -24.75
CA ALA A 101 15.68 12.16 -23.65
C ALA A 101 15.03 11.58 -22.38
N LYS A 102 15.80 10.78 -21.64
CA LYS A 102 15.38 10.18 -20.37
C LYS A 102 15.90 11.02 -19.21
N VAL A 103 15.00 11.49 -18.36
CA VAL A 103 15.28 12.29 -17.17
C VAL A 103 14.70 11.62 -15.92
N PRO A 104 15.22 11.88 -14.72
CA PRO A 104 14.59 11.42 -13.48
C PRO A 104 13.12 11.84 -13.41
N TYR A 105 12.24 10.93 -12.97
CA TYR A 105 10.85 11.27 -12.72
C TYR A 105 10.76 12.39 -11.67
N PRO A 106 9.99 13.47 -11.92
CA PRO A 106 9.88 14.58 -10.99
C PRO A 106 9.20 14.16 -9.68
N GLN A 107 9.26 15.04 -8.69
CA GLN A 107 8.44 14.91 -7.49
C GLN A 107 6.96 14.82 -7.86
N SER A 108 6.21 14.04 -7.09
CA SER A 108 4.80 13.76 -7.34
C SER A 108 4.05 13.61 -6.02
N LEU A 109 2.73 13.49 -6.10
CA LEU A 109 1.85 13.19 -4.97
C LEU A 109 1.38 11.74 -5.05
N SER A 110 1.13 11.11 -3.92
CA SER A 110 0.39 9.85 -3.84
C SER A 110 -0.72 9.95 -2.81
N VAL A 111 -1.96 9.82 -3.27
CA VAL A 111 -3.11 9.57 -2.39
C VAL A 111 -3.04 8.11 -1.96
N LEU A 112 -2.89 7.88 -0.65
CA LEU A 112 -2.87 6.54 -0.11
C LEU A 112 -4.31 6.06 0.11
N ASP A 113 -4.68 4.96 -0.53
CA ASP A 113 -6.07 4.51 -0.59
C ASP A 113 -6.20 3.01 -0.31
N THR A 114 -6.75 2.68 0.86
CA THR A 114 -7.01 1.29 1.26
C THR A 114 -8.10 0.62 0.43
N GLY A 115 -8.96 1.40 -0.26
CA GLY A 115 -10.01 0.92 -1.15
C GLY A 115 -9.53 0.48 -2.53
N THR A 116 -8.28 0.81 -2.91
CA THR A 116 -7.73 0.50 -4.23
C THR A 116 -6.86 -0.77 -4.21
N SER A 117 -7.02 -1.64 -5.20
CA SER A 117 -6.36 -2.97 -5.29
C SER A 117 -5.12 -3.02 -6.18
N PHE A 118 -4.72 -1.89 -6.73
CA PHE A 118 -3.58 -1.68 -7.63
C PHE A 118 -2.90 -0.34 -7.29
N LEU A 119 -1.94 0.10 -8.10
CA LEU A 119 -1.49 1.49 -8.10
C LEU A 119 -2.05 2.19 -9.33
N MET A 120 -2.38 3.47 -9.20
CA MET A 120 -2.75 4.29 -10.34
C MET A 120 -1.65 5.32 -10.59
N ALA A 121 -0.98 5.21 -11.73
CA ALA A 121 -0.04 6.21 -12.22
C ALA A 121 -0.80 7.44 -12.75
N PRO A 122 -0.20 8.64 -12.68
CA PRO A 122 -0.86 9.89 -13.08
C PRO A 122 -1.35 9.90 -14.51
N ASP A 123 -0.63 9.22 -15.42
CA ASP A 123 -0.90 9.21 -16.85
C ASP A 123 -0.35 7.94 -17.52
N TYR A 124 -0.70 7.79 -18.80
CA TYR A 124 -0.28 6.67 -19.63
C TYR A 124 1.24 6.65 -19.85
N GLU A 125 1.84 7.81 -20.10
CA GLU A 125 3.26 7.98 -20.42
C GLU A 125 4.15 7.49 -19.28
N THR A 126 3.78 7.81 -18.04
CA THR A 126 4.47 7.38 -16.82
C THR A 126 4.37 5.87 -16.65
N ALA A 127 3.18 5.27 -16.78
CA ALA A 127 3.02 3.82 -16.70
C ALA A 127 3.80 3.10 -17.81
N ARG A 128 3.72 3.60 -19.05
CA ARG A 128 4.47 3.10 -20.21
C ARG A 128 5.97 3.13 -19.95
N ASP A 129 6.50 4.24 -19.46
CA ASP A 129 7.94 4.40 -19.23
C ASP A 129 8.45 3.52 -18.09
N ILE A 130 7.63 3.29 -17.06
CA ILE A 130 7.91 2.31 -16.00
C ILE A 130 7.97 0.89 -16.58
N TYR A 131 6.94 0.47 -17.31
CA TYR A 131 6.89 -0.88 -17.84
C TYR A 131 7.96 -1.15 -18.90
N ALA A 132 8.33 -0.14 -19.70
CA ALA A 132 9.46 -0.23 -20.64
C ALA A 132 10.79 -0.51 -19.93
N GLN A 133 10.97 -0.05 -18.69
CA GLN A 133 12.16 -0.34 -17.87
C GLN A 133 12.10 -1.69 -17.15
N ILE A 134 10.91 -2.28 -17.04
CA ILE A 134 10.69 -3.59 -16.39
C ILE A 134 10.79 -4.72 -17.41
N SER A 135 9.97 -4.67 -18.47
CA SER A 135 9.89 -5.73 -19.46
C SER A 135 9.13 -5.26 -20.71
N PRO A 136 9.67 -5.49 -21.93
CA PRO A 136 8.94 -5.19 -23.17
C PRO A 136 7.73 -6.10 -23.41
N LYS A 137 7.53 -7.12 -22.56
CA LYS A 137 6.39 -8.03 -22.66
C LYS A 137 5.14 -7.48 -21.97
N ILE A 138 5.27 -6.44 -21.15
CA ILE A 138 4.12 -5.81 -20.49
C ILE A 138 3.56 -4.72 -21.40
N TYR A 139 2.26 -4.77 -21.65
CA TYR A 139 1.53 -3.84 -22.51
C TYR A 139 0.18 -3.48 -21.87
N GLN A 140 -0.43 -2.40 -22.33
CA GLN A 140 -1.77 -2.00 -21.89
C GLN A 140 -2.80 -2.99 -22.47
N ILE A 141 -3.51 -3.70 -21.59
CA ILE A 141 -4.40 -4.82 -21.95
C ILE A 141 -5.86 -4.39 -22.13
N ASP A 142 -6.22 -3.17 -21.70
CA ASP A 142 -7.56 -2.62 -21.84
C ASP A 142 -7.52 -1.09 -22.10
N PRO A 143 -8.61 -0.48 -22.62
CA PRO A 143 -8.65 0.95 -22.89
C PRO A 143 -8.83 1.82 -21.64
N VAL A 144 -9.05 1.23 -20.45
CA VAL A 144 -9.25 1.96 -19.19
C VAL A 144 -7.98 2.10 -18.36
N GLY A 145 -6.85 1.58 -18.86
CA GLY A 145 -5.53 1.83 -18.28
C GLY A 145 -4.91 0.64 -17.55
N THR A 146 -5.43 -0.58 -17.73
CA THR A 146 -4.81 -1.76 -17.13
C THR A 146 -3.64 -2.25 -17.97
N TRP A 147 -2.57 -2.69 -17.30
CA TRP A 147 -1.40 -3.28 -17.94
C TRP A 147 -1.21 -4.74 -17.53
N GLY A 148 -0.57 -5.52 -18.40
CA GLY A 148 -0.34 -6.93 -18.14
C GLY A 148 0.50 -7.60 -19.22
N ALA A 149 0.67 -8.91 -19.05
CA ALA A 149 1.33 -9.78 -20.02
C ALA A 149 0.77 -11.20 -19.90
N LEU A 150 1.29 -12.14 -20.70
CA LEU A 150 0.98 -13.55 -20.51
C LEU A 150 1.30 -13.98 -19.07
N CYS A 151 0.41 -14.75 -18.46
CA CYS A 151 0.61 -15.26 -17.10
C CYS A 151 1.89 -16.10 -16.96
N SER A 152 2.37 -16.74 -18.03
CA SER A 152 3.67 -17.43 -18.05
C SER A 152 4.84 -16.47 -17.91
N ASP A 153 4.76 -15.28 -18.53
CA ASP A 153 5.81 -14.26 -18.43
C ASP A 153 5.77 -13.57 -17.07
N MET A 154 4.56 -13.23 -16.58
CA MET A 154 4.36 -12.60 -15.26
C MET A 154 4.81 -13.45 -14.07
N LYS A 155 5.12 -14.75 -14.27
CA LYS A 155 5.79 -15.59 -13.26
C LYS A 155 7.28 -15.28 -13.09
N THR A 156 7.91 -14.71 -14.11
CA THR A 156 9.36 -14.44 -14.16
C THR A 156 9.68 -12.94 -14.11
N ILE A 157 8.72 -12.08 -14.47
CA ILE A 157 8.84 -10.63 -14.33
C ILE A 157 8.53 -10.26 -12.87
N THR A 158 9.58 -10.14 -12.06
CA THR A 158 9.47 -9.96 -10.59
C THR A 158 10.20 -8.70 -10.09
N PRO A 159 9.93 -7.48 -10.61
CA PRO A 159 10.52 -6.26 -10.09
C PRO A 159 9.94 -5.93 -8.70
N TYR A 160 10.68 -5.19 -7.90
CA TYR A 160 10.12 -4.46 -6.75
C TYR A 160 10.14 -2.95 -7.05
N LEU A 161 9.17 -2.24 -6.50
CA LEU A 161 9.01 -0.80 -6.68
C LEU A 161 9.13 -0.11 -5.33
N THR A 162 9.96 0.91 -5.24
CA THR A 162 10.15 1.67 -4.00
C THR A 162 9.82 3.14 -4.24
N PHE A 163 8.99 3.70 -3.35
CA PHE A 163 8.64 5.11 -3.33
C PHE A 163 9.36 5.74 -2.13
N LEU A 164 10.12 6.81 -2.38
CA LEU A 164 10.71 7.61 -1.30
C LEU A 164 9.70 8.68 -0.88
N LEU A 165 9.08 8.49 0.29
CA LEU A 165 8.10 9.41 0.84
C LEU A 165 8.78 10.42 1.77
N SER A 166 8.40 11.69 1.63
CA SER A 166 8.89 12.80 2.48
C SER A 166 8.22 14.10 2.07
N TYR A 167 7.71 14.89 3.02
CA TYR A 167 7.16 16.23 2.76
C TYR A 167 8.28 17.28 2.57
N ASP A 168 9.04 17.59 3.63
CA ASP A 168 10.03 18.68 3.65
C ASP A 168 11.50 18.22 3.66
N GLY A 169 11.73 16.90 3.58
CA GLY A 169 13.06 16.30 3.62
C GLY A 169 13.57 15.98 5.02
N SER A 170 12.91 16.44 6.08
CA SER A 170 13.34 16.23 7.47
C SER A 170 13.19 14.77 7.92
N LYS A 171 12.14 14.10 7.43
CA LYS A 171 11.90 12.67 7.60
C LYS A 171 11.65 12.04 6.25
N GLN A 172 12.28 10.88 6.03
CA GLN A 172 12.16 10.16 4.78
C GLN A 172 11.93 8.68 5.07
N LEU A 173 11.08 8.05 4.26
CA LEU A 173 10.86 6.62 4.31
C LEU A 173 10.77 6.02 2.92
N ASN A 174 11.51 4.93 2.71
CA ASN A 174 11.28 4.07 1.56
C ASN A 174 10.13 3.12 1.88
N VAL A 175 9.06 3.19 1.09
CA VAL A 175 7.99 2.20 1.10
C VAL A 175 8.03 1.38 -0.19
N THR A 176 7.94 0.06 -0.06
CA THR A 176 8.25 -0.88 -1.14
C THR A 176 7.09 -1.81 -1.41
N ILE A 177 6.75 -1.94 -2.68
CA ILE A 177 5.93 -3.02 -3.21
C ILE A 177 6.88 -4.18 -3.50
N PRO A 178 6.79 -5.30 -2.75
CA PRO A 178 7.64 -6.44 -2.99
C PRO A 178 7.28 -7.12 -4.32
N SER A 179 8.24 -7.83 -4.91
CA SER A 179 8.03 -8.53 -6.18
C SER A 179 6.86 -9.51 -6.18
N SER A 180 6.52 -10.08 -5.02
CA SER A 180 5.37 -10.97 -4.84
C SER A 180 4.02 -10.27 -5.05
N SER A 181 3.97 -8.94 -4.96
CA SER A 181 2.78 -8.12 -5.15
C SER A 181 2.73 -7.45 -6.54
N PHE A 182 3.71 -7.71 -7.42
CA PHE A 182 3.77 -7.11 -8.75
C PHE A 182 2.76 -7.72 -9.74
N ASN A 183 2.52 -9.03 -9.63
CA ASN A 183 1.55 -9.75 -10.45
C ASN A 183 0.22 -9.88 -9.68
N LEU A 184 -0.82 -9.23 -10.17
CA LEU A 184 -2.17 -9.23 -9.58
C LEU A 184 -3.01 -10.46 -9.97
N GLY A 185 -2.46 -11.33 -10.82
CA GLY A 185 -3.11 -12.57 -11.24
C GLY A 185 -3.94 -12.42 -12.51
N PRO A 186 -4.72 -13.46 -12.85
CA PRO A 186 -5.48 -13.52 -14.10
C PRO A 186 -6.45 -12.34 -14.25
N TYR A 187 -6.42 -11.69 -15.42
CA TYR A 187 -7.30 -10.58 -15.73
C TYR A 187 -8.67 -11.10 -16.23
N PRO A 188 -9.79 -10.68 -15.62
CA PRO A 188 -11.11 -11.12 -16.05
C PRO A 188 -11.42 -10.80 -17.51
N GLY A 189 -11.88 -11.79 -18.27
CA GLY A 189 -12.26 -11.63 -19.68
C GLY A 189 -11.11 -11.74 -20.69
N LEU A 190 -9.85 -11.86 -20.24
CA LEU A 190 -8.70 -12.12 -21.11
C LEU A 190 -7.98 -13.41 -20.67
N GLU A 191 -8.33 -14.52 -21.33
CA GLU A 191 -7.74 -15.83 -21.01
C GLU A 191 -6.21 -15.82 -21.17
N GLY A 192 -5.50 -16.33 -20.16
CA GLY A 192 -4.04 -16.43 -20.16
C GLY A 192 -3.28 -15.14 -19.90
N ILE A 193 -3.96 -14.01 -19.70
CA ILE A 193 -3.36 -12.71 -19.38
C ILE A 193 -3.42 -12.46 -17.86
N CYS A 194 -2.31 -11.97 -17.31
CA CYS A 194 -2.20 -11.56 -15.92
C CYS A 194 -1.95 -10.06 -15.83
N GLN A 195 -2.62 -9.41 -14.88
CA GLN A 195 -2.50 -7.97 -14.63
C GLN A 195 -1.23 -7.65 -13.84
N ALA A 196 -0.56 -6.57 -14.23
CA ALA A 196 0.55 -5.96 -13.50
C ALA A 196 0.03 -4.89 -12.52
N VAL A 197 0.84 -4.54 -11.52
CA VAL A 197 0.39 -3.76 -10.37
C VAL A 197 0.02 -2.29 -10.65
N ILE A 198 0.57 -1.66 -11.70
CA ILE A 198 0.32 -0.26 -12.04
C ILE A 198 -0.69 -0.18 -13.20
N ASN A 199 -1.79 0.50 -12.95
CA ASN A 199 -2.72 1.01 -13.95
C ASN A 199 -2.46 2.51 -14.18
N ASN A 200 -3.07 3.11 -15.20
CA ASN A 200 -3.02 4.56 -15.42
C ASN A 200 -4.41 5.18 -15.58
N TYR A 201 -4.51 6.48 -15.32
CA TYR A 201 -5.69 7.24 -15.69
C TYR A 201 -5.80 7.41 -17.21
N GLN A 202 -7.04 7.49 -17.71
CA GLN A 202 -7.31 7.83 -19.11
C GLN A 202 -7.06 9.31 -19.41
N THR A 203 -7.23 10.16 -18.39
CA THR A 203 -6.92 11.59 -18.42
C THR A 203 -5.82 11.87 -17.40
N PRO A 204 -4.71 12.54 -17.77
CA PRO A 204 -3.65 12.87 -16.83
C PRO A 204 -4.18 13.52 -15.55
N GLN A 205 -3.77 13.00 -14.40
CA GLN A 205 -4.09 13.57 -13.09
C GLN A 205 -2.86 14.32 -12.60
N VAL A 206 -2.95 15.64 -12.65
CA VAL A 206 -1.88 16.55 -12.28
C VAL A 206 -2.49 17.63 -11.41
N ASN A 207 -1.84 17.92 -10.30
CA ASN A 207 -2.22 19.01 -9.42
C ASN A 207 -1.91 20.38 -10.06
N ASP A 208 -2.48 21.46 -9.54
CA ASP A 208 -2.26 22.83 -10.06
C ASP A 208 -0.79 23.26 -10.03
N ASP A 209 0.02 22.69 -9.13
CA ASP A 209 1.47 22.92 -9.05
C ASP A 209 2.30 22.07 -10.04
N GLY A 210 1.65 21.25 -10.86
CA GLY A 210 2.28 20.41 -11.88
C GLY A 210 2.72 19.02 -11.38
N ARG A 211 2.54 18.67 -10.10
CA ARG A 211 2.85 17.33 -9.60
C ARG A 211 1.82 16.31 -10.07
N GLY A 212 2.28 15.20 -10.65
CA GLY A 212 1.41 14.07 -10.99
C GLY A 212 0.81 13.43 -9.74
N ILE A 213 -0.45 12.99 -9.81
CA ILE A 213 -1.18 12.40 -8.68
C ILE A 213 -1.30 10.89 -8.86
N TRP A 214 -0.65 10.15 -7.98
CA TRP A 214 -0.74 8.69 -7.88
C TRP A 214 -1.86 8.26 -6.93
N ILE A 215 -2.40 7.06 -7.14
CA ILE A 215 -3.08 6.30 -6.09
C ILE A 215 -2.16 5.17 -5.60
N GLY A 216 -1.82 5.20 -4.32
CA GLY A 216 -1.07 4.17 -3.61
C GLY A 216 -2.00 3.19 -2.92
N GLY A 217 -2.34 2.08 -3.59
CA GLY A 217 -3.30 1.11 -3.09
C GLY A 217 -2.72 -0.01 -2.22
N SER A 218 -3.56 -1.02 -1.96
CA SER A 218 -3.23 -2.18 -1.13
C SER A 218 -1.97 -2.96 -1.52
N PRO A 219 -1.51 -3.07 -2.79
CA PRO A 219 -0.23 -3.74 -3.07
C PRO A 219 0.97 -3.13 -2.35
N LEU A 220 0.90 -1.84 -2.03
CA LEU A 220 1.85 -1.13 -1.18
C LEU A 220 1.45 -1.24 0.30
N LEU A 221 0.25 -0.76 0.65
CA LEU A 221 -0.17 -0.54 2.04
C LEU A 221 -0.20 -1.82 2.87
N LYS A 222 -0.61 -2.96 2.28
CA LYS A 222 -0.77 -4.22 2.99
C LYS A 222 0.53 -4.80 3.57
N ASN A 223 1.69 -4.34 3.10
CA ASN A 223 3.00 -4.79 3.59
C ASN A 223 3.45 -4.04 4.86
N TYR A 224 2.66 -3.07 5.31
CA TYR A 224 2.94 -2.23 6.45
C TYR A 224 1.74 -2.21 7.38
N TYR A 225 2.00 -1.97 8.66
CA TYR A 225 0.97 -1.43 9.52
C TYR A 225 0.94 0.06 9.23
N THR A 226 -0.24 0.60 8.91
CA THR A 226 -0.41 2.02 8.64
C THR A 226 -1.30 2.67 9.68
N ALA A 227 -0.85 3.78 10.25
CA ALA A 227 -1.61 4.60 11.18
C ALA A 227 -1.90 5.96 10.54
N TRP A 228 -3.11 6.46 10.70
CA TRP A 228 -3.62 7.62 9.97
C TRP A 228 -4.13 8.61 11.00
N ASP A 229 -3.49 9.78 11.07
CA ASP A 229 -3.75 10.80 12.09
C ASP A 229 -4.21 12.07 11.39
N GLY A 230 -5.52 12.31 11.45
CA GLY A 230 -6.16 13.43 10.78
C GLY A 230 -6.01 14.77 11.52
N LEU A 231 -5.65 14.76 12.80
CA LEU A 231 -5.42 16.00 13.56
C LEU A 231 -4.02 16.55 13.29
N ASP A 232 -3.01 15.68 13.33
CA ASP A 232 -1.62 16.06 13.08
C ASP A 232 -1.24 15.97 11.59
N LEU A 233 -2.19 15.62 10.71
CA LEU A 233 -2.03 15.46 9.25
C LEU A 233 -0.79 14.64 8.89
N ARG A 234 -0.76 13.39 9.35
CA ARG A 234 0.39 12.49 9.15
C ARG A 234 -0.04 11.04 9.02
N VAL A 235 0.82 10.25 8.36
CA VAL A 235 0.67 8.79 8.25
C VAL A 235 1.91 8.11 8.80
N GLY A 236 1.68 7.14 9.69
CA GLY A 236 2.69 6.31 10.30
C GLY A 236 2.82 4.98 9.58
N PHE A 237 4.06 4.54 9.35
CA PHE A 237 4.36 3.24 8.77
C PHE A 237 5.26 2.43 9.70
N ALA A 238 4.97 1.14 9.84
CA ALA A 238 5.87 0.18 10.49
C ALA A 238 5.84 -1.17 9.80
N ALA A 239 6.93 -1.93 9.95
CA ALA A 239 7.00 -3.30 9.46
C ALA A 239 6.06 -4.20 10.27
N LEU A 240 5.27 -5.02 9.58
CA LEU A 240 4.37 -5.98 10.22
C LEU A 240 5.14 -6.94 11.12
N THR A 241 4.53 -7.32 12.26
CA THR A 241 5.08 -8.38 13.09
C THR A 241 5.20 -9.65 12.26
N SER A 242 6.41 -10.17 12.17
CA SER A 242 6.64 -11.48 11.56
C SER A 242 5.80 -12.50 12.33
N ALA A 243 4.83 -13.13 11.65
CA ALA A 243 3.99 -14.12 12.32
C ALA A 243 4.92 -15.23 12.81
N SER A 244 5.22 -15.23 14.11
CA SER A 244 5.91 -16.32 14.75
C SER A 244 5.16 -17.58 14.37
N SER A 245 5.82 -18.45 13.61
CA SER A 245 5.36 -19.82 13.49
C SER A 245 5.33 -20.36 14.92
N SER A 246 4.13 -20.44 15.49
CA SER A 246 3.90 -21.15 16.74
C SER A 246 4.22 -22.61 16.45
N SER A 247 5.49 -22.96 16.58
CA SER A 247 5.93 -24.34 16.69
C SER A 247 5.36 -24.84 18.00
N SER A 248 4.16 -25.43 17.92
CA SER A 248 3.62 -26.27 18.97
C SER A 248 4.58 -27.44 19.14
N THR A 249 5.52 -27.29 20.06
CA THR A 249 6.34 -28.40 20.54
C THR A 249 5.37 -29.40 21.19
N PRO A 250 5.28 -30.66 20.73
CA PRO A 250 4.43 -31.64 21.38
C PRO A 250 4.93 -31.85 22.81
N PRO A 251 4.05 -32.01 23.81
CA PRO A 251 4.52 -32.28 25.16
C PRO A 251 5.26 -33.61 25.16
N HIS A 252 6.54 -33.54 25.56
CA HIS A 252 7.36 -34.72 25.84
C HIS A 252 6.62 -35.58 26.86
N GLY A 253 6.33 -36.83 26.47
CA GLY A 253 5.87 -37.86 27.37
C GLY A 253 6.94 -38.14 28.41
N SER A 254 6.64 -37.82 29.67
CA SER A 254 7.40 -38.26 30.82
C SER A 254 6.97 -39.69 31.16
N SER A 255 7.83 -40.67 30.92
CA SER A 255 7.70 -42.00 31.49
C SER A 255 8.87 -42.32 32.42
N ALA A 256 8.49 -42.97 33.52
CA ALA A 256 9.27 -43.75 34.48
C ALA A 256 9.99 -43.02 35.62
N HIS A 257 9.51 -43.26 36.84
CA HIS A 257 10.23 -43.72 38.06
C HIS A 257 9.17 -44.51 38.88
N SER A 258 9.14 -45.85 38.91
CA SER A 258 9.96 -46.84 39.66
C SER A 258 9.59 -47.01 41.14
N GLY A 259 9.25 -48.26 41.51
CA GLY A 259 9.18 -48.84 42.86
C GLY A 259 7.81 -48.73 43.55
N GLY A 260 7.18 -49.76 44.11
CA GLY A 260 7.52 -51.16 44.35
C GLY A 260 6.61 -51.70 45.46
N SER A 261 6.08 -52.91 45.29
CA SER A 261 5.62 -53.89 46.30
C SER A 261 4.79 -53.42 47.52
N GLN A 262 3.55 -53.93 47.65
CA GLN A 262 3.23 -54.92 48.70
C GLN A 262 1.83 -55.53 48.55
N ALA A 263 1.74 -56.78 49.03
CA ALA A 263 0.63 -57.72 48.95
C ALA A 263 -0.61 -57.35 49.77
N CYS A 264 -1.79 -57.66 49.24
CA CYS A 264 -2.73 -58.72 49.67
C CYS A 264 -3.92 -58.73 48.71
#